data_AF-A0A1F9DI08-F1
#
_entry.id   AF-A0A1F9DI08-F1
#
_cell.length_a   1.000
_cell.length_b   1.000
_cell.length_c   1.000
_cell.angle_alpha   90.00
_cell.angle_beta   90.00
_cell.angle_gamma   90.00
#
_symmetry.space_group_name_H-M   'P 1'
#
loop_
_entity.id
_entity.type
_entity.pdbx_description
1 polymer ?
#
loop_
_entity_poly.entity_id
_entity_poly.type
_entity_poly.pdbx_seq_one_letter_code
_entity_poly.pdbx_strand_id
1 'polypeptide(L)'
;IGACHLNECNYITHGNFQTLNMVLLLKKIMERIGLNPERLQIRFMSGAEANVFVESTNNFVKKIKELGPIGESEGIEKSELNARLAEVTKLVPYIKIVKNEKLGTRLEKEEEYDNFFTREEVDKLFEEIFSYYIDPQKCQACMTCARRCPVEAIISAKGEVHIIDQDKCIRCGSCFEACPPRFGAVTKITGDVPPPPPEGQRAIIKKAKEKEAA
;
A
#
# COMPACT_ATOMS: atom_id res chain seq x y z
N ILE A 1 1.21 -19.91 5.22
CA ILE A 1 -0.05 -19.40 5.81
C ILE A 1 -1.05 -20.54 5.85
N GLY A 2 -1.69 -20.79 7.00
CA GLY A 2 -2.78 -21.76 7.13
C GLY A 2 -4.12 -21.04 7.28
N ALA A 3 -5.17 -21.56 6.68
CA ALA A 3 -6.53 -21.01 6.77
C ALA A 3 -7.57 -22.13 6.85
N CYS A 4 -8.76 -21.85 7.40
CA CYS A 4 -9.91 -22.75 7.28
C CYS A 4 -10.28 -22.93 5.81
N HIS A 5 -10.81 -24.11 5.45
CA HIS A 5 -11.37 -24.36 4.13
C HIS A 5 -12.27 -23.21 3.65
N LEU A 6 -12.20 -22.94 2.35
CA LEU A 6 -13.09 -21.95 1.75
C LEU A 6 -14.54 -22.33 2.06
N ASN A 7 -15.37 -21.33 2.32
CA ASN A 7 -16.74 -21.49 2.83
C ASN A 7 -16.89 -22.08 4.24
N GLU A 8 -15.82 -22.50 4.91
CA GLU A 8 -15.81 -22.98 6.31
C GLU A 8 -15.17 -21.99 7.30
N CYS A 9 -15.08 -20.72 6.93
CA CYS A 9 -14.55 -19.70 7.84
C CYS A 9 -15.46 -19.56 9.07
N ASN A 10 -14.89 -19.66 10.27
CA ASN A 10 -15.62 -19.42 11.51
C ASN A 10 -16.21 -17.99 11.60
N TYR A 11 -15.62 -17.04 10.89
CA TYR A 11 -16.07 -15.66 10.86
C TYR A 11 -17.00 -15.40 9.68
N ILE A 12 -18.15 -14.77 9.95
CA ILE A 12 -19.19 -14.41 8.97
C ILE A 12 -18.64 -13.53 7.83
N THR A 13 -17.57 -12.78 8.10
CA THR A 13 -16.88 -11.96 7.10
C THR A 13 -16.15 -12.77 6.04
N HIS A 14 -16.02 -14.09 6.21
CA HIS A 14 -15.30 -15.02 5.35
C HIS A 14 -13.89 -14.50 4.99
N GLY A 15 -13.11 -14.14 6.02
CA GLY A 15 -11.78 -13.54 5.85
C GLY A 15 -10.75 -14.45 5.17
N ASN A 16 -11.02 -15.75 5.03
CA ASN A 16 -10.16 -16.67 4.29
C ASN A 16 -10.11 -16.38 2.79
N PHE A 17 -11.19 -15.89 2.16
CA PHE A 17 -11.16 -15.43 0.76
C PHE A 17 -10.26 -14.20 0.60
N GLN A 18 -10.37 -13.22 1.49
CA GLN A 18 -9.50 -12.04 1.46
C GLN A 18 -8.03 -12.44 1.68
N THR A 19 -7.78 -13.40 2.57
CA THR A 19 -6.43 -13.92 2.83
C THR A 19 -5.87 -14.61 1.58
N LEU A 20 -6.67 -15.44 0.89
CA LEU A 20 -6.29 -16.04 -0.38
C LEU A 20 -5.90 -14.97 -1.40
N ASN A 21 -6.78 -14.02 -1.66
CA ASN A 21 -6.56 -12.95 -2.62
C ASN A 21 -5.30 -12.14 -2.28
N MET A 22 -5.07 -11.84 -1.00
CA MET A 22 -3.85 -11.19 -0.53
C MET A 22 -2.59 -12.01 -0.81
N VAL A 23 -2.64 -13.33 -0.63
CA VAL A 23 -1.50 -14.23 -0.93
C VAL A 23 -1.21 -14.25 -2.41
N LEU A 24 -2.23 -14.32 -3.26
CA LEU A 24 -2.07 -14.30 -4.72
C LEU A 24 -1.44 -12.97 -5.19
N LEU A 25 -1.91 -11.85 -4.65
CA LEU A 25 -1.32 -10.54 -4.91
C LEU A 25 0.14 -10.46 -4.45
N LEU A 26 0.44 -10.92 -3.23
CA LEU A 26 1.80 -10.91 -2.70
C LEU A 26 2.75 -11.78 -3.51
N LYS A 27 2.31 -12.94 -4.01
CA LYS A 27 3.11 -13.77 -4.92
C LYS A 27 3.50 -13.00 -6.19
N LYS A 28 2.56 -12.26 -6.80
CA LYS A 28 2.86 -11.42 -7.98
C LYS A 28 3.76 -10.24 -7.66
N ILE A 29 3.61 -9.63 -6.48
CA ILE A 29 4.55 -8.60 -6.01
C ILE A 29 5.95 -9.19 -5.79
N MET A 30 6.06 -10.40 -5.23
CA MET A 30 7.34 -11.10 -5.07
C MET A 30 8.02 -11.34 -6.41
N GLU A 31 7.29 -11.85 -7.41
CA GLU A 31 7.80 -12.01 -8.78
C GLU A 31 8.34 -10.68 -9.32
N ARG A 32 7.62 -9.58 -9.14
CA ARG A 32 8.05 -8.24 -9.57
C ARG A 32 9.37 -7.80 -8.92
N ILE A 33 9.56 -8.02 -7.61
CA ILE A 33 10.80 -7.63 -6.93
C ILE A 33 11.95 -8.63 -7.13
N GLY A 34 11.74 -9.68 -7.93
CA GLY A 34 12.74 -10.69 -8.25
C GLY A 34 12.83 -11.83 -7.24
N LEU A 35 11.83 -11.98 -6.37
CA LEU A 35 11.75 -13.09 -5.43
C LEU A 35 10.92 -14.24 -5.98
N ASN A 36 11.32 -15.47 -5.65
CA ASN A 36 10.57 -16.65 -6.05
C ASN A 36 9.22 -16.73 -5.30
N PRO A 37 8.06 -16.70 -6.00
CA PRO A 37 6.73 -16.73 -5.37
C PRO A 37 6.45 -18.03 -4.60
N GLU A 38 7.17 -19.11 -4.90
CA GLU A 38 7.06 -20.40 -4.18
C GLU A 38 7.53 -20.30 -2.72
N ARG A 39 8.19 -19.20 -2.34
CA ARG A 39 8.52 -18.91 -0.93
C ARG A 39 7.31 -18.49 -0.10
N LEU A 40 6.16 -18.25 -0.73
CA LEU A 40 4.91 -17.97 -0.06
C LEU A 40 3.88 -19.05 -0.42
N GLN A 41 3.32 -19.69 0.59
CA GLN A 41 2.29 -20.71 0.39
C GLN A 41 1.11 -20.46 1.32
N ILE A 42 -0.10 -20.64 0.80
CA ILE A 42 -1.33 -20.78 1.59
C ILE A 42 -1.84 -22.21 1.48
N ARG A 43 -2.31 -22.75 2.61
CA ARG A 43 -2.94 -24.07 2.70
C ARG A 43 -4.24 -23.98 3.48
N PHE A 44 -5.25 -24.67 2.99
CA PHE A 44 -6.57 -24.75 3.59
C PHE A 44 -6.71 -26.09 4.30
N MET A 45 -7.15 -26.05 5.55
CA MET A 45 -7.34 -27.23 6.40
C MET A 45 -8.30 -26.92 7.54
N SER A 46 -9.00 -27.94 8.00
CA SER A 46 -9.81 -27.94 9.22
C SER A 46 -8.97 -28.29 10.45
N GLY A 47 -9.55 -28.11 11.64
CA GLY A 47 -8.90 -28.50 12.90
C GLY A 47 -8.70 -30.01 13.09
N ALA A 48 -9.39 -30.84 12.30
CA ALA A 48 -9.28 -32.29 12.34
C ALA A 48 -8.18 -32.85 11.42
N GLU A 49 -7.66 -32.05 10.49
CA GLU A 49 -6.73 -32.48 9.44
C GLU A 49 -5.25 -32.29 9.84
N ALA A 50 -4.87 -32.85 11.00
CA ALA A 50 -3.50 -32.76 11.50
C ALA A 50 -2.46 -33.37 10.55
N ASN A 51 -2.83 -34.42 9.81
CA ASN A 51 -2.00 -35.03 8.77
C ASN A 51 -1.68 -34.04 7.63
N VAL A 52 -2.67 -33.27 7.16
CA VAL A 52 -2.51 -32.27 6.11
C VAL A 52 -1.56 -31.17 6.55
N PHE A 53 -1.64 -30.73 7.81
CA PHE A 53 -0.72 -29.75 8.38
C PHE A 53 0.74 -30.26 8.38
N VAL A 54 0.96 -31.48 8.88
CA VAL A 54 2.29 -32.10 8.95
C VAL A 54 2.88 -32.27 7.56
N GLU A 55 2.11 -32.83 6.62
CA GLU A 55 2.54 -33.01 5.23
C GLU A 55 2.88 -31.66 4.58
N SER A 56 1.97 -30.68 4.68
CA SER A 56 2.17 -29.35 4.11
C SER A 56 3.43 -28.67 4.65
N THR A 57 3.65 -28.75 5.96
CA THR A 57 4.82 -28.15 6.61
C THR A 57 6.11 -28.84 6.16
N ASN A 58 6.14 -30.17 6.15
CA ASN A 58 7.32 -30.93 5.72
C ASN A 58 7.66 -30.65 4.26
N ASN A 59 6.65 -30.66 3.38
CA ASN A 59 6.82 -30.37 1.95
C ASN A 59 7.31 -28.93 1.73
N PHE A 60 6.75 -27.96 2.46
CA PHE A 60 7.17 -26.56 2.36
C PHE A 60 8.60 -26.35 2.88
N VAL A 61 8.97 -26.97 4.01
CA VAL A 61 10.35 -26.91 4.53
C VAL A 61 11.34 -27.50 3.53
N LYS A 62 11.01 -28.64 2.92
CA LYS A 62 11.83 -29.25 1.86
C LYS A 62 12.01 -28.27 0.68
N LYS A 63 10.91 -27.69 0.20
CA LYS A 63 10.92 -26.70 -0.88
C LYS A 63 11.79 -25.48 -0.56
N ILE A 64 11.68 -24.91 0.64
CA ILE A 64 12.49 -23.75 1.04
C ILE A 64 13.98 -24.12 1.14
N LYS A 65 14.31 -25.33 1.63
CA LYS A 65 15.70 -25.82 1.64
C LYS A 65 16.27 -26.00 0.23
N GLU A 66 15.48 -26.52 -0.70
CA GLU A 66 15.86 -26.67 -2.11
C GLU A 66 16.06 -25.31 -2.80
N LEU A 67 15.20 -24.33 -2.47
CA LEU A 67 15.34 -22.96 -2.98
C LEU A 67 16.57 -22.25 -2.39
N GLY A 68 17.02 -22.62 -1.19
CA GLY A 68 18.13 -21.96 -0.52
C GLY A 68 17.76 -20.62 0.13
N PRO A 69 18.75 -19.90 0.68
CA PRO A 69 18.53 -18.62 1.38
C PRO A 69 17.93 -17.55 0.46
N ILE A 70 17.00 -16.78 1.01
CA ILE A 70 16.36 -15.66 0.29
C ILE A 70 17.40 -14.58 -0.04
N GLY A 71 17.33 -14.06 -1.26
CA GLY A 71 18.31 -13.11 -1.79
C GLY A 71 19.46 -13.84 -2.46
N GLU A 72 20.18 -14.71 -1.74
CA GLU A 72 21.34 -15.44 -2.29
C GLU A 72 20.95 -16.31 -3.49
N SER A 73 19.88 -17.10 -3.36
CA SER A 73 19.43 -17.97 -4.46
C SER A 73 18.84 -17.22 -5.66
N GLU A 74 18.41 -15.98 -5.43
CA GLU A 74 17.89 -15.08 -6.44
C GLU A 74 18.96 -14.15 -7.02
N GLY A 75 20.21 -14.23 -6.53
CA GLY A 75 21.31 -13.36 -6.95
C GLY A 75 21.16 -11.90 -6.50
N ILE A 76 20.46 -11.66 -5.39
CA ILE A 76 20.18 -10.32 -4.84
C ILE A 76 20.99 -10.11 -3.57
N GLU A 77 21.83 -9.07 -3.59
CA GLU A 77 22.57 -8.61 -2.41
C GLU A 77 21.63 -8.23 -1.25
N LYS A 78 22.05 -8.48 -0.01
CA LYS A 78 21.19 -8.28 1.16
C LYS A 78 20.71 -6.84 1.34
N SER A 79 21.57 -5.86 1.05
CA SER A 79 21.20 -4.44 1.12
C SER A 79 20.15 -4.07 0.08
N GLU A 80 20.29 -4.59 -1.14
CA GLU A 80 19.36 -4.39 -2.24
C GLU A 80 18.01 -5.06 -1.95
N LEU A 81 18.02 -6.29 -1.44
CA LEU A 81 16.81 -6.99 -1.02
C LEU A 81 16.03 -6.19 0.03
N ASN A 82 16.73 -5.68 1.05
CA ASN A 82 16.11 -4.87 2.09
C ASN A 82 15.52 -3.57 1.53
N ALA A 83 16.19 -2.93 0.58
CA ALA A 83 15.69 -1.73 -0.08
C ALA A 83 14.39 -2.01 -0.86
N ARG A 84 14.36 -3.07 -1.67
CA ARG A 84 13.15 -3.50 -2.42
C ARG A 84 12.00 -3.83 -1.48
N LEU A 85 12.26 -4.58 -0.41
CA LEU A 85 11.23 -4.92 0.58
C LEU A 85 10.69 -3.68 1.29
N ALA A 86 11.56 -2.72 1.63
CA ALA A 86 11.14 -1.47 2.26
C ALA A 86 10.26 -0.63 1.33
N GLU A 87 10.62 -0.53 0.04
CA GLU A 87 9.82 0.17 -0.97
C GLU A 87 8.43 -0.46 -1.12
N VAL A 88 8.36 -1.78 -1.32
CA VAL A 88 7.09 -2.51 -1.39
C VAL A 88 6.24 -2.28 -0.14
N THR A 89 6.86 -2.37 1.04
CA THR A 89 6.16 -2.19 2.33
C THR A 89 5.50 -0.81 2.43
N LYS A 90 6.17 0.24 1.95
CA LYS A 90 5.60 1.60 1.88
C LYS A 90 4.38 1.69 0.95
N LEU A 91 4.33 0.85 -0.09
CA LEU A 91 3.26 0.83 -1.09
C LEU A 91 2.07 -0.06 -0.73
N VAL A 92 2.24 -1.04 0.17
CA VAL A 92 1.18 -1.99 0.56
C VAL A 92 -0.14 -1.29 0.92
N PRO A 93 -0.19 -0.21 1.73
CA PRO A 93 -1.46 0.44 2.05
C PRO A 93 -2.17 1.01 0.81
N TYR A 94 -1.42 1.65 -0.08
CA TYR A 94 -1.94 2.18 -1.35
C TYR A 94 -2.45 1.05 -2.25
N ILE A 95 -1.66 -0.01 -2.41
CA ILE A 95 -2.02 -1.18 -3.21
C ILE A 95 -3.34 -1.80 -2.71
N LYS A 96 -3.50 -1.93 -1.40
CA LYS A 96 -4.75 -2.46 -0.79
C LYS A 96 -5.95 -1.58 -1.07
N ILE A 97 -5.78 -0.25 -1.09
CA ILE A 97 -6.86 0.68 -1.42
C ILE A 97 -7.25 0.52 -2.89
N VAL A 98 -6.27 0.53 -3.79
CA VAL A 98 -6.51 0.41 -5.25
C VAL A 98 -7.12 -0.93 -5.62
N LYS A 99 -6.68 -2.02 -4.97
CA LYS A 99 -7.17 -3.38 -5.24
C LYS A 99 -8.31 -3.81 -4.33
N ASN A 100 -8.90 -2.91 -3.54
CA ASN A 100 -9.89 -3.27 -2.51
C ASN A 100 -11.06 -4.10 -3.06
N GLU A 101 -11.63 -3.70 -4.20
CA GLU A 101 -12.74 -4.41 -4.84
C GLU A 101 -12.35 -5.85 -5.21
N LYS A 102 -11.21 -6.01 -5.90
CA LYS A 102 -10.70 -7.32 -6.33
C LYS A 102 -10.27 -8.18 -5.15
N LEU A 103 -9.66 -7.59 -4.12
CA LEU A 103 -9.32 -8.30 -2.88
C LEU A 103 -10.56 -8.80 -2.13
N GLY A 104 -11.71 -8.14 -2.30
CA GLY A 104 -12.98 -8.50 -1.69
C GLY A 104 -13.76 -9.61 -2.41
N THR A 105 -13.31 -10.10 -3.56
CA THR A 105 -14.03 -11.14 -4.31
C THR A 105 -13.93 -12.51 -3.65
N ARG A 106 -14.91 -13.37 -3.93
CA ARG A 106 -14.90 -14.78 -3.50
C ARG A 106 -14.32 -15.64 -4.61
N LEU A 107 -13.04 -15.95 -4.51
CA LEU A 107 -12.34 -16.84 -5.43
C LEU A 107 -12.42 -18.28 -4.91
N GLU A 108 -13.19 -19.13 -5.59
CA GLU A 108 -13.44 -20.51 -5.14
C GLU A 108 -12.65 -21.55 -5.94
N LYS A 109 -12.40 -21.30 -7.23
CA LYS A 109 -11.78 -22.26 -8.14
C LYS A 109 -10.27 -22.09 -8.16
N GLU A 110 -9.54 -23.16 -7.88
CA GLU A 110 -8.08 -23.17 -7.90
C GLU A 110 -7.50 -22.85 -9.29
N GLU A 111 -8.19 -23.22 -10.38
CA GLU A 111 -7.73 -22.94 -11.74
C GLU A 111 -7.59 -21.43 -12.04
N GLU A 112 -8.31 -20.60 -11.30
CA GLU A 112 -8.31 -19.15 -11.47
C GLU A 112 -7.16 -18.48 -10.71
N TYR A 113 -6.48 -19.17 -9.78
CA TYR A 113 -5.54 -18.56 -8.84
C TYR A 113 -4.33 -17.95 -9.54
N ASP A 114 -3.73 -18.67 -10.50
CA ASP A 114 -2.50 -18.25 -11.17
C ASP A 114 -2.70 -17.01 -12.05
N ASN A 115 -3.91 -16.83 -12.56
CA ASN A 115 -4.30 -15.71 -13.42
C ASN A 115 -5.10 -14.64 -12.69
N PHE A 116 -5.39 -14.83 -11.39
CA PHE A 116 -6.22 -13.91 -10.64
C PHE A 116 -5.59 -12.52 -10.57
N PHE A 117 -4.27 -12.42 -10.38
CA PHE A 117 -3.50 -11.20 -10.59
C PHE A 117 -2.47 -11.42 -11.70
N THR A 118 -2.39 -10.49 -12.66
CA THR A 118 -1.40 -10.58 -13.74
C THR A 118 -0.16 -9.75 -13.41
N ARG A 119 0.94 -10.03 -14.10
CA ARG A 119 2.19 -9.27 -13.94
C ARG A 119 2.00 -7.81 -14.37
N GLU A 120 1.34 -7.59 -15.50
CA GLU A 120 1.06 -6.25 -16.04
C GLU A 120 0.19 -5.43 -15.09
N GLU A 121 -0.78 -6.08 -14.45
CA GLU A 121 -1.63 -5.45 -13.45
C GLU A 121 -0.83 -4.97 -12.23
N VAL A 122 0.16 -5.76 -11.80
CA VAL A 122 1.03 -5.41 -10.68
C VAL A 122 2.06 -4.38 -11.10
N ASP A 123 2.68 -4.49 -12.27
CA ASP A 123 3.66 -3.54 -12.80
C ASP A 123 3.10 -2.10 -12.84
N LYS A 124 1.86 -1.94 -13.29
CA LYS A 124 1.16 -0.63 -13.29
C LYS A 124 1.06 0.01 -11.91
N LEU A 125 0.95 -0.77 -10.84
CA LEU A 125 0.89 -0.23 -9.47
C LEU A 125 2.22 0.43 -9.04
N PHE A 126 3.34 0.00 -9.63
CA PHE A 126 4.66 0.56 -9.38
C PHE A 126 5.02 1.68 -10.37
N GLU A 127 4.50 1.63 -11.60
CA GLU A 127 4.77 2.66 -12.63
C GLU A 127 3.93 3.92 -12.43
N GLU A 128 2.68 3.78 -11.97
CA GLU A 128 1.75 4.90 -11.76
C GLU A 128 1.87 5.52 -10.35
N ILE A 129 3.03 5.39 -9.70
CA ILE A 129 3.26 5.98 -8.38
C ILE A 129 3.23 7.51 -8.48
N PHE A 130 2.39 8.11 -7.64
CA PHE A 130 2.30 9.56 -7.48
C PHE A 130 2.56 9.95 -6.02
N SER A 131 2.85 11.23 -5.83
CA SER A 131 2.99 11.85 -4.53
C SER A 131 1.88 12.89 -4.34
N TYR A 132 1.41 13.04 -3.10
CA TYR A 132 0.53 14.15 -2.76
C TYR A 132 1.39 15.36 -2.38
N TYR A 133 1.04 16.52 -2.91
CA TYR A 133 1.69 17.79 -2.64
C TYR A 133 0.67 18.83 -2.20
N ILE A 134 1.06 19.72 -1.29
CA ILE A 134 0.22 20.85 -0.85
C ILE A 134 0.80 22.11 -1.46
N ASP A 135 0.03 22.74 -2.35
CA ASP A 135 0.36 24.01 -2.99
C ASP A 135 0.37 25.14 -1.94
N PRO A 136 1.53 25.76 -1.66
CA PRO A 136 1.64 26.85 -0.69
C PRO A 136 0.80 28.07 -1.02
N GLN A 137 0.52 28.33 -2.30
CA GLN A 137 -0.27 29.49 -2.74
C GLN A 137 -1.77 29.32 -2.51
N LYS A 138 -2.23 28.07 -2.44
CA LYS A 138 -3.65 27.73 -2.28
C LYS A 138 -4.01 27.34 -0.86
N CYS A 139 -3.05 26.84 -0.09
CA CYS A 139 -3.28 26.38 1.27
C CYS A 139 -3.74 27.52 2.20
N GLN A 140 -4.81 27.28 2.95
CA GLN A 140 -5.39 28.26 3.89
C GLN A 140 -5.18 27.88 5.37
N ALA A 141 -4.25 26.96 5.66
CA ALA A 141 -3.92 26.51 7.02
C ALA A 141 -5.16 26.07 7.86
N CYS A 142 -6.13 25.40 7.23
CA CYS A 142 -7.42 25.05 7.87
C CYS A 142 -7.39 23.79 8.76
N MET A 143 -6.23 23.12 8.85
CA MET A 143 -5.98 21.86 9.57
C MET A 143 -6.78 20.61 9.14
N THR A 144 -7.68 20.69 8.15
CA THR A 144 -8.53 19.54 7.77
C THR A 144 -7.73 18.34 7.27
N CYS A 145 -6.73 18.55 6.40
CA CYS A 145 -5.91 17.45 5.88
C CYS A 145 -5.07 16.78 6.97
N ALA A 146 -4.54 17.55 7.93
CA ALA A 146 -3.78 17.01 9.05
C ALA A 146 -4.63 16.09 9.94
N ARG A 147 -5.86 16.51 10.28
CA ARG A 147 -6.79 15.71 11.08
C ARG A 147 -7.26 14.42 10.39
N ARG A 148 -7.27 14.38 9.06
CA ARG A 148 -7.69 13.21 8.28
C ARG A 148 -6.54 12.25 7.96
N CYS A 149 -5.28 12.63 8.22
CA CYS A 149 -4.16 11.78 7.87
C CYS A 149 -4.04 10.62 8.87
N PRO A 150 -4.22 9.36 8.44
CA PRO A 150 -4.20 8.20 9.35
C PRO A 150 -2.80 7.88 9.89
N VAL A 151 -1.76 8.47 9.29
CA VAL A 151 -0.34 8.22 9.61
C VAL A 151 0.39 9.49 10.03
N GLU A 152 -0.35 10.56 10.32
CA GLU A 152 0.20 11.83 10.81
C GLU A 152 1.33 12.41 9.94
N ALA A 153 1.30 12.15 8.63
CA ALA A 153 2.31 12.60 7.67
C ALA A 153 2.20 14.10 7.31
N ILE A 154 1.27 14.84 7.91
CA ILE A 154 1.05 16.25 7.59
C ILE A 154 1.71 17.11 8.67
N ILE A 155 2.81 17.77 8.31
CA ILE A 155 3.44 18.79 9.13
C ILE A 155 2.56 20.04 9.04
N SER A 156 2.00 20.46 10.17
CA SER A 156 1.07 21.58 10.22
C SER A 156 1.28 22.44 11.47
N ALA A 157 1.14 23.76 11.31
CA ALA A 157 1.20 24.73 12.38
C ALA A 157 0.17 25.84 12.15
N LYS A 158 -0.19 26.56 13.22
CA LYS A 158 -1.26 27.56 13.17
C LYS A 158 -0.85 28.73 12.28
N GLY A 159 -1.58 28.92 11.18
CA GLY A 159 -1.31 30.01 10.23
C GLY A 159 -0.16 29.73 9.27
N GLU A 160 0.29 28.47 9.18
CA GLU A 160 1.34 28.05 8.26
C GLU A 160 0.80 27.10 7.19
N VAL A 161 1.38 27.18 6.00
CA VAL A 161 1.20 26.22 4.91
C VAL A 161 1.62 24.85 5.42
N HIS A 162 0.71 23.88 5.32
CA HIS A 162 1.02 22.50 5.66
C HIS A 162 1.88 21.83 4.61
N ILE A 163 2.68 20.86 5.05
CA ILE A 163 3.59 20.09 4.20
C ILE A 163 3.35 18.60 4.44
N ILE A 164 3.48 17.80 3.38
CA ILE A 164 3.38 16.35 3.46
C ILE A 164 4.78 15.77 3.58
N ASP A 165 5.05 15.09 4.69
CA ASP A 165 6.21 14.23 4.88
C ASP A 165 6.07 12.99 3.97
N GLN A 166 6.86 12.96 2.89
CA GLN A 166 6.77 11.91 1.87
C GLN A 166 7.27 10.55 2.37
N ASP A 167 8.09 10.53 3.43
CA ASP A 167 8.59 9.29 4.02
C ASP A 167 7.53 8.60 4.88
N LYS A 168 6.65 9.38 5.52
CA LYS A 168 5.50 8.86 6.29
C LYS A 168 4.25 8.65 5.44
N CYS A 169 4.13 9.32 4.30
CA CYS A 169 2.92 9.29 3.48
C CYS A 169 2.66 7.90 2.87
N ILE A 170 1.52 7.31 3.21
CA ILE A 170 1.05 6.02 2.65
C ILE A 170 0.16 6.17 1.41
N ARG A 171 0.06 7.37 0.84
CA ARG A 171 -0.69 7.66 -0.41
C ARG A 171 -2.17 7.24 -0.39
N CYS A 172 -2.81 7.28 0.78
CA CYS A 172 -4.21 6.88 0.95
C CYS A 172 -5.25 7.86 0.36
N GLY A 173 -4.86 9.09 0.04
CA GLY A 173 -5.75 10.10 -0.56
C GLY A 173 -6.67 10.84 0.39
N SER A 174 -6.69 10.52 1.68
CA SER A 174 -7.55 11.19 2.65
C SER A 174 -7.32 12.71 2.73
N CYS A 175 -6.07 13.17 2.57
CA CYS A 175 -5.75 14.60 2.54
C CYS A 175 -6.30 15.30 1.29
N PHE A 176 -6.24 14.63 0.14
CA PHE A 176 -6.72 15.13 -1.15
C PHE A 176 -8.24 15.31 -1.13
N GLU A 177 -8.97 14.30 -0.68
CA GLU A 177 -10.42 14.38 -0.52
C GLU A 177 -10.87 15.35 0.58
N ALA A 178 -10.06 15.51 1.64
CA ALA A 178 -10.34 16.44 2.73
C ALA A 178 -10.15 17.90 2.35
N CYS A 179 -9.33 18.20 1.35
CA CYS A 179 -9.05 19.57 0.97
C CYS A 179 -10.30 20.19 0.33
N PRO A 180 -10.85 21.28 0.89
CA PRO A 180 -12.04 21.91 0.33
C PRO A 180 -11.82 22.28 -1.16
N PRO A 181 -12.75 21.94 -2.07
CA PRO A 181 -12.60 22.23 -3.50
C PRO A 181 -12.36 23.71 -3.81
N ARG A 182 -12.92 24.61 -2.99
CA ARG A 182 -12.68 26.06 -3.06
C ARG A 182 -11.20 26.47 -2.92
N PHE A 183 -10.39 25.64 -2.26
CA PHE A 183 -8.94 25.85 -2.13
C PHE A 183 -8.20 24.98 -3.14
N GLY A 184 -8.57 23.69 -3.24
CA GLY A 184 -7.92 22.74 -4.15
C GLY A 184 -6.41 22.70 -3.97
N ALA A 185 -5.94 22.79 -2.71
CA ALA A 185 -4.53 22.96 -2.40
C ALA A 185 -3.74 21.64 -2.46
N VAL A 186 -4.39 20.50 -2.30
CA VAL A 186 -3.72 19.19 -2.38
C VAL A 186 -3.79 18.70 -3.83
N THR A 187 -2.65 18.41 -4.45
CA THR A 187 -2.56 17.89 -5.83
C THR A 187 -1.82 16.57 -5.86
N LYS A 188 -2.06 15.77 -6.92
CA LYS A 188 -1.24 14.61 -7.27
C LYS A 188 -0.17 15.06 -8.23
N ILE A 189 1.08 14.69 -7.96
CA ILE A 189 2.21 14.96 -8.83
C ILE A 189 2.97 13.67 -9.10
N THR A 190 3.47 13.54 -10.33
CA THR A 190 4.36 12.46 -10.76
C THR A 190 5.78 13.02 -10.83
N GLY A 191 6.77 12.23 -10.39
CA GLY A 191 8.16 12.67 -10.27
C GLY A 191 8.49 13.39 -8.97
N ASP A 192 9.48 14.26 -9.01
CA ASP A 192 10.05 14.88 -7.80
C ASP A 192 9.09 15.86 -7.14
N VAL A 193 8.94 15.70 -5.83
CA VAL A 193 8.12 16.60 -5.01
C VAL A 193 8.88 17.91 -4.81
N PRO A 194 8.28 19.08 -5.14
CA PRO A 194 8.93 20.36 -4.89
C PRO A 194 9.33 20.50 -3.42
N PRO A 195 10.51 21.06 -3.13
CA PRO A 195 10.97 21.21 -1.76
C PRO A 195 9.99 22.11 -0.99
N PRO A 196 9.71 21.77 0.28
CA PRO A 196 8.81 22.58 1.09
C PRO A 196 9.41 23.97 1.35
N PRO A 197 8.57 25.01 1.52
CA PRO A 197 9.04 26.31 1.97
C PRO A 197 9.80 26.18 3.31
N PRO A 198 10.88 26.96 3.53
CA PRO A 198 11.58 26.99 4.81
C PRO A 198 10.64 27.35 5.96
N GLU A 199 10.90 26.84 7.18
CA GLU A 199 10.03 27.02 8.35
C GLU A 199 9.65 28.48 8.64
N GLY A 200 10.54 29.44 8.37
CA GLY A 200 10.26 30.88 8.54
C GLY A 200 9.45 31.55 7.42
N GLN A 201 9.14 30.85 6.32
CA GLN A 201 8.44 31.39 5.15
C GLN A 201 7.11 30.68 4.86
N ARG A 202 6.61 29.88 5.81
CA ARG A 202 5.36 29.12 5.66
C ARG A 202 4.10 29.92 6.00
N ALA A 203 4.24 31.14 6.53
CA ALA A 203 3.10 31.94 6.93
C ALA A 203 2.16 32.23 5.75
N ILE A 204 0.86 31.97 5.92
CA ILE A 204 -0.12 32.27 4.87
C ILE A 204 -0.30 33.79 4.74
N ILE A 205 -0.14 34.31 3.53
CA ILE A 205 -0.53 35.69 3.21
C ILE A 205 -2.04 35.68 2.97
N LYS A 206 -2.82 36.15 3.95
CA LYS A 206 -4.26 36.37 3.75
C LYS A 206 -4.43 37.46 2.70
N LYS A 207 -4.91 37.12 1.50
CA LYS A 207 -5.42 38.14 0.56
C LYS A 207 -6.54 38.89 1.29
N ALA A 208 -6.29 40.15 1.64
CA ALA A 208 -7.32 41.03 2.13
C ALA A 208 -8.44 41.06 1.07
N LYS A 209 -9.68 40.84 1.49
CA LYS A 209 -10.84 41.14 0.63
C LYS A 209 -10.75 42.63 0.31
N GLU A 210 -10.35 42.97 -0.91
CA GLU A 210 -10.71 44.25 -1.50
C GLU A 210 -12.24 44.26 -1.51
N LYS A 211 -12.83 45.00 -0.56
CA LYS A 211 -14.21 45.43 -0.67
C LYS A 211 -14.22 46.40 -1.85
N GLU A 212 -14.60 45.94 -3.04
CA GLU A 212 -15.17 46.81 -4.06
C GLU A 212 -16.44 47.41 -3.44
N ALA A 213 -16.30 48.63 -2.94
CA ALA A 213 -17.42 49.54 -2.75
C ALA A 213 -17.65 50.20 -4.11
N ALA A 214 -18.66 49.72 -4.83
CA ALA A 214 -19.27 50.41 -5.96
C ALA A 214 -20.80 50.33 -5.77
#